data_AF-A0AAN6FBM7-F1
#
_entry.id   AF-A0AAN6FBM7-F1
#
_cell.length_a   1.000
_cell.length_b   1.000
_cell.length_c   1.000
_cell.angle_alpha   90.00
_cell.angle_beta   90.00
_cell.angle_gamma   90.00
#
_symmetry.space_group_name_H-M   'P 1'
#
loop_
_entity.id
_entity.type
_entity.pdbx_description
1 polymer ?
#
loop_
_entity_poly.entity_id
_entity_poly.type
_entity_poly.pdbx_seq_one_letter_code
_entity_poly.pdbx_strand_id
1 'polypeptide(L)'
;MRSSKFAFGLLATLLPTTLSQSTPAPIVTGNPAGAQYIATLPTNASLPNGTFVLTTASDGNGVYVQVNVANLPPSGGPFLYHIHLNPIDSSGNCSTAGSHLDPYNVTEAFVCDPANPQMCQVGDMSGKHGGIANGTNYTVGYVDQYLSTQPGTPAFFGNRSIVVHFANKTILTCANFTISSQSSSGAGGSGSGNGNGRAGSTVVIPVGGSNAGGGVATATMLQTVTA
;
A
#
# COMPACT_ATOMS: atom_id res chain seq x y z
N MET A 1 -50.96 -49.87 35.71
CA MET A 1 -50.16 -49.43 34.55
C MET A 1 -50.14 -47.90 34.55
N ARG A 2 -49.07 -47.27 35.03
CA ARG A 2 -48.90 -45.80 35.04
C ARG A 2 -47.76 -45.47 34.08
N SER A 3 -48.08 -44.87 32.94
CA SER A 3 -47.14 -44.52 31.89
C SER A 3 -46.51 -43.16 32.18
N SER A 4 -45.22 -43.13 32.55
CA SER A 4 -44.43 -41.90 32.65
C SER A 4 -44.16 -41.36 31.25
N LYS A 5 -44.60 -40.13 30.99
CA LYS A 5 -44.22 -39.36 29.80
C LYS A 5 -42.91 -38.63 30.11
N PHE A 6 -41.82 -39.06 29.47
CA PHE A 6 -40.56 -38.30 29.45
C PHE A 6 -40.68 -37.17 28.44
N ALA A 7 -40.62 -35.93 28.92
CA ALA A 7 -40.51 -34.75 28.09
C ALA A 7 -39.02 -34.52 27.75
N PHE A 8 -38.66 -34.68 26.48
CA PHE A 8 -37.36 -34.27 25.97
C PHE A 8 -37.38 -32.75 25.76
N GLY A 9 -36.68 -32.01 26.62
CA GLY A 9 -36.44 -30.58 26.43
C GLY A 9 -35.44 -30.34 25.32
N LEU A 10 -35.86 -29.66 24.26
CA LEU A 10 -35.00 -29.22 23.17
C LEU A 10 -34.13 -28.06 23.67
N LEU A 11 -32.85 -28.32 23.96
CA LEU A 11 -31.90 -27.28 24.38
C LEU A 11 -31.35 -26.59 23.12
N ALA A 12 -31.92 -25.44 22.76
CA ALA A 12 -31.40 -24.62 21.66
C ALA A 12 -30.08 -23.95 22.09
N THR A 13 -28.96 -24.47 21.61
CA THR A 13 -27.65 -23.85 21.78
C THR A 13 -27.55 -22.61 20.90
N LEU A 14 -27.69 -21.42 21.50
CA LEU A 14 -27.33 -20.15 20.88
C LEU A 14 -25.82 -20.13 20.63
N LEU A 15 -25.38 -20.33 19.39
CA LEU A 15 -24.00 -20.03 19.01
C LEU A 15 -23.83 -18.50 19.00
N PRO A 16 -22.86 -17.94 19.75
CA PRO A 16 -22.59 -16.51 19.71
C PRO A 16 -22.08 -16.14 18.32
N THR A 17 -22.84 -15.34 17.58
CA THR A 17 -22.36 -14.70 16.35
C THR A 17 -21.37 -13.60 16.74
N THR A 18 -20.08 -13.88 16.63
CA THR A 18 -19.02 -12.87 16.80
C THR A 18 -19.10 -11.88 15.64
N LEU A 19 -19.70 -10.72 15.88
CA LEU A 19 -19.63 -9.60 14.94
C LEU A 19 -18.17 -9.11 14.96
N SER A 20 -17.45 -9.25 13.85
CA SER A 20 -16.13 -8.63 13.70
C SER A 20 -16.33 -7.13 13.64
N GLN A 21 -15.98 -6.43 14.72
CA GLN A 21 -16.14 -4.99 14.82
C GLN A 21 -15.01 -4.30 14.06
N SER A 22 -15.34 -3.30 13.25
CA SER A 22 -14.33 -2.46 12.61
C SER A 22 -13.53 -1.69 13.66
N THR A 23 -12.24 -1.44 13.37
CA THR A 23 -11.37 -0.64 14.24
C THR A 23 -10.73 0.49 13.45
N PRO A 24 -10.42 1.65 14.07
CA PRO A 24 -9.68 2.70 13.39
C PRO A 24 -8.29 2.21 12.98
N ALA A 25 -7.90 2.48 11.73
CA ALA A 25 -6.55 2.24 11.25
C ALA A 25 -5.55 3.14 12.01
N PRO A 26 -4.47 2.59 12.58
CA PRO A 26 -3.40 3.39 13.17
C PRO A 26 -2.60 4.11 12.08
N ILE A 27 -2.06 5.27 12.41
CA ILE A 27 -1.05 5.93 11.58
C ILE A 27 0.17 5.00 11.48
N VAL A 28 0.63 4.77 10.26
CA VAL A 28 1.83 3.98 9.99
C VAL A 28 3.05 4.87 10.18
N THR A 29 3.98 4.41 11.02
CA THR A 29 5.26 5.08 11.27
C THR A 29 6.40 4.09 11.05
N GLY A 30 7.63 4.58 10.85
CA GLY A 30 8.81 3.73 10.70
C GLY A 30 8.86 2.95 9.38
N ASN A 31 8.25 3.48 8.32
CA ASN A 31 8.43 2.94 6.97
C ASN A 31 9.92 3.00 6.55
N PRO A 32 10.47 1.96 5.89
CA PRO A 32 11.87 1.97 5.46
C PRO A 32 12.21 3.16 4.57
N ALA A 33 13.29 3.88 4.92
CA ALA A 33 13.76 5.01 4.14
C ALA A 33 14.09 4.59 2.70
N GLY A 34 13.63 5.38 1.73
CA GLY A 34 13.90 5.15 0.30
C GLY A 34 13.10 4.02 -0.35
N ALA A 35 12.22 3.32 0.37
CA ALA A 35 11.37 2.31 -0.26
C ALA A 35 10.45 2.94 -1.31
N GLN A 36 10.42 2.36 -2.51
CA GLN A 36 9.60 2.80 -3.63
C GLN A 36 8.98 1.59 -4.33
N TYR A 37 7.67 1.68 -4.54
CA TYR A 37 6.88 0.71 -5.27
C TYR A 37 6.17 1.40 -6.43
N ILE A 38 6.16 0.77 -7.59
CA ILE A 38 5.54 1.30 -8.80
C ILE A 38 4.55 0.27 -9.32
N ALA A 39 3.34 0.72 -9.62
CA ALA A 39 2.37 -0.02 -10.41
C ALA A 39 2.16 0.72 -11.75
N THR A 40 2.54 0.05 -12.84
CA THR A 40 2.40 0.58 -14.20
C THR A 40 1.17 -0.04 -14.84
N LEU A 41 0.17 0.79 -15.16
CA LEU A 41 -1.02 0.34 -15.86
C LEU A 41 -0.67 -0.15 -17.27
N PRO A 42 -1.35 -1.19 -17.79
CA PRO A 42 -1.11 -1.70 -19.13
C PRO A 42 -1.19 -0.61 -20.21
N THR A 43 -0.21 -0.58 -21.11
CA THR A 43 -0.24 0.28 -22.29
C THR A 43 -1.12 -0.34 -23.37
N ASN A 44 -2.43 -0.17 -23.23
CA ASN A 44 -3.42 -0.53 -24.25
C ASN A 44 -4.12 0.76 -24.71
N ALA A 45 -4.20 1.00 -26.02
CA ALA A 45 -4.81 2.20 -26.59
C ALA A 45 -6.29 2.40 -26.18
N SER A 46 -6.98 1.33 -25.79
CA SER A 46 -8.40 1.35 -25.43
C SER A 46 -8.66 1.44 -23.92
N LEU A 47 -7.63 1.42 -23.08
CA LEU A 47 -7.75 1.44 -21.62
C LEU A 47 -6.97 2.61 -21.00
N PRO A 48 -7.34 3.05 -19.78
CA PRO A 48 -6.51 3.98 -19.04
C PRO A 48 -5.11 3.41 -18.83
N ASN A 49 -4.10 4.27 -18.99
CA ASN A 49 -2.69 3.92 -18.84
C ASN A 49 -1.99 4.96 -17.94
N GLY A 50 -0.77 4.65 -17.50
CA GLY A 50 -0.01 5.51 -16.59
C GLY A 50 0.59 4.74 -15.41
N THR A 51 0.89 5.45 -14.33
CA THR A 51 1.66 4.93 -13.19
C THR A 51 1.12 5.41 -11.86
N PHE A 52 1.18 4.52 -10.87
CA PHE A 52 1.08 4.84 -9.45
C PHE A 52 2.45 4.61 -8.82
N VAL A 53 3.10 5.67 -8.35
CA VAL A 53 4.41 5.63 -7.68
C VAL A 53 4.21 5.92 -6.21
N LEU A 54 4.48 4.94 -5.36
CA LEU A 54 4.30 5.03 -3.92
C LEU A 54 5.66 4.90 -3.23
N THR A 55 6.03 5.93 -2.48
CA THR A 55 7.32 6.01 -1.77
C THR A 55 7.09 6.22 -0.29
N THR A 56 7.99 5.71 0.55
CA THR A 56 8.03 6.13 1.97
C THR A 56 8.04 7.65 2.06
N ALA A 57 7.16 8.23 2.88
CA ALA A 57 7.16 9.67 3.13
C ALA A 57 8.48 10.11 3.78
N SER A 58 8.89 11.36 3.57
CA SER A 58 10.22 11.86 3.97
C SER A 58 10.48 11.81 5.49
N ASP A 59 9.43 11.86 6.29
CA ASP A 59 9.48 11.74 7.75
C ASP A 59 9.34 10.29 8.25
N GLY A 60 9.19 9.33 7.34
CA GLY A 60 8.96 7.92 7.63
C GLY A 60 7.51 7.58 8.04
N ASN A 61 6.59 8.55 8.03
CA ASN A 61 5.20 8.37 8.44
C ASN A 61 4.27 8.30 7.22
N GLY A 62 3.67 7.14 7.02
CA GLY A 62 2.86 6.87 5.85
C GLY A 62 3.66 6.83 4.54
N VAL A 63 2.95 7.05 3.45
CA VAL A 63 3.43 6.84 2.08
C VAL A 63 3.05 8.04 1.24
N TYR A 64 4.03 8.64 0.58
CA TYR A 64 3.78 9.61 -0.48
C TYR A 64 3.33 8.87 -1.75
N VAL A 65 2.16 9.24 -2.24
CA VAL A 65 1.50 8.65 -3.40
C VAL A 65 1.54 9.67 -4.53
N GLN A 66 2.07 9.26 -5.67
CA GLN A 66 2.01 10.03 -6.91
C GLN A 66 1.23 9.23 -7.95
N VAL A 67 0.14 9.82 -8.44
CA VAL A 67 -0.72 9.23 -9.47
C VAL A 67 -0.52 10.00 -10.75
N ASN A 68 -0.30 9.29 -11.85
CA ASN A 68 -0.34 9.84 -13.20
C ASN A 68 -1.11 8.86 -14.08
N VAL A 69 -2.31 9.24 -14.51
CA VAL A 69 -3.19 8.41 -15.33
C VAL A 69 -3.68 9.22 -16.53
N ALA A 70 -3.64 8.61 -17.70
CA ALA A 70 -4.13 9.13 -18.95
C ALA A 70 -5.10 8.15 -19.61
N ASN A 71 -5.73 8.59 -20.70
CA ASN A 71 -6.68 7.80 -21.48
C ASN A 71 -7.88 7.29 -20.67
N LEU A 72 -8.30 8.06 -19.67
CA LEU A 72 -9.57 7.80 -18.97
C LEU A 72 -10.75 8.06 -19.92
N PRO A 73 -11.86 7.30 -19.79
CA PRO A 73 -13.08 7.63 -20.50
C PRO A 73 -13.50 9.09 -20.22
N PRO A 74 -14.06 9.82 -21.20
CA PRO A 74 -14.44 11.22 -21.00
C PRO A 74 -15.58 11.42 -19.98
N SER A 75 -16.30 10.34 -19.65
CA SER A 75 -17.42 10.32 -18.72
C SER A 75 -17.48 9.00 -17.95
N GLY A 76 -18.27 8.97 -16.88
CA GLY A 76 -18.43 7.79 -16.02
C GLY A 76 -17.61 7.87 -14.73
N GLY A 77 -16.92 8.99 -14.52
CA GLY A 77 -16.29 9.33 -13.26
C GLY A 77 -17.28 9.93 -12.22
N PRO A 78 -16.79 10.29 -11.02
CA PRO A 78 -15.38 10.24 -10.63
C PRO A 78 -14.82 8.81 -10.67
N PHE A 79 -13.68 8.62 -11.31
CA PHE A 79 -13.04 7.31 -11.37
C PHE A 79 -12.37 7.02 -10.04
N LEU A 80 -12.62 5.84 -9.52
CA LEU A 80 -12.12 5.40 -8.23
C LEU A 80 -10.86 4.58 -8.44
N TYR A 81 -9.98 4.56 -7.45
CA TYR A 81 -8.78 3.74 -7.45
C TYR A 81 -8.51 3.27 -6.02
N HIS A 82 -8.27 1.96 -5.89
CA HIS A 82 -8.08 1.30 -4.61
C HIS A 82 -6.92 0.31 -4.68
N ILE A 83 -6.25 0.12 -3.56
CA ILE A 83 -5.31 -0.97 -3.37
C ILE A 83 -6.10 -2.20 -2.92
N HIS A 84 -5.94 -3.31 -3.65
CA HIS A 84 -6.63 -4.56 -3.38
C HIS A 84 -5.74 -5.55 -2.62
N LEU A 85 -6.31 -6.62 -2.08
CA LEU A 85 -5.60 -7.57 -1.23
C LEU A 85 -4.55 -8.38 -1.99
N ASN A 86 -4.87 -8.82 -3.20
CA ASN A 86 -4.07 -9.77 -3.96
C ASN A 86 -3.32 -9.08 -5.10
N PRO A 87 -2.15 -9.61 -5.51
CA PRO A 87 -1.61 -9.29 -6.81
C PRO A 87 -2.53 -9.84 -7.92
N ILE A 88 -2.57 -9.16 -9.06
CA ILE A 88 -3.12 -9.65 -10.32
C ILE A 88 -2.29 -10.83 -10.78
N ASP A 89 -2.96 -11.93 -11.12
CA ASP A 89 -2.29 -13.13 -11.62
C ASP A 89 -1.73 -12.96 -13.04
N SER A 90 -1.10 -14.01 -13.56
CA SER A 90 -0.50 -14.00 -14.89
C SER A 90 -1.50 -13.86 -16.04
N SER A 91 -2.81 -14.01 -15.79
CA SER A 91 -3.84 -13.79 -16.80
C SER A 91 -4.13 -12.30 -17.04
N GLY A 92 -3.70 -11.42 -16.13
CA GLY A 92 -4.03 -10.00 -16.17
C GLY A 92 -5.48 -9.69 -15.81
N ASN A 93 -6.24 -10.66 -15.31
CA ASN A 93 -7.64 -10.48 -14.93
C ASN A 93 -7.74 -9.68 -13.62
N CYS A 94 -8.22 -8.44 -13.71
CA CYS A 94 -8.36 -7.56 -12.55
C CYS A 94 -9.29 -8.08 -11.46
N SER A 95 -10.23 -8.98 -11.75
CA SER A 95 -11.09 -9.60 -10.74
C SER A 95 -10.33 -10.47 -9.74
N THR A 96 -9.10 -10.88 -10.07
CA THR A 96 -8.24 -11.69 -9.19
C THR A 96 -7.67 -10.89 -8.01
N ALA A 97 -7.72 -9.55 -8.09
CA ALA A 97 -7.30 -8.63 -7.04
C ALA A 97 -8.02 -8.87 -5.70
N GLY A 98 -9.25 -9.40 -5.75
CA GLY A 98 -10.08 -9.66 -4.56
C GLY A 98 -10.64 -8.37 -3.96
N SER A 99 -10.90 -8.36 -2.65
CA SER A 99 -11.40 -7.18 -1.93
C SER A 99 -10.33 -6.10 -1.75
N HIS A 100 -10.73 -4.91 -1.32
CA HIS A 100 -9.81 -3.84 -0.92
C HIS A 100 -8.89 -4.28 0.24
N LEU A 101 -7.69 -3.69 0.30
CA LEU A 101 -6.81 -3.81 1.46
C LEU A 101 -7.48 -3.21 2.70
N ASP A 102 -7.96 -4.07 3.59
CA ASP A 102 -8.72 -3.67 4.76
C ASP A 102 -8.39 -4.54 5.99
N PRO A 103 -7.22 -4.34 6.60
CA PRO A 103 -6.79 -5.13 7.76
C PRO A 103 -7.58 -4.82 9.04
N TYR A 104 -8.47 -3.82 9.03
CA TYR A 104 -9.21 -3.34 10.20
C TYR A 104 -10.73 -3.52 10.08
N ASN A 105 -11.17 -4.31 9.10
CA ASN A 105 -12.56 -4.76 8.92
C ASN A 105 -13.59 -3.61 8.80
N VAL A 106 -13.23 -2.52 8.12
CA VAL A 106 -14.16 -1.40 7.84
C VAL A 106 -15.29 -1.84 6.89
N THR A 107 -14.95 -2.67 5.90
CA THR A 107 -15.80 -3.19 4.81
C THR A 107 -16.25 -2.13 3.80
N GLU A 108 -16.58 -2.58 2.59
CA GLU A 108 -17.09 -1.70 1.52
C GLU A 108 -18.51 -1.14 1.78
N ALA A 109 -19.22 -1.66 2.78
CA ALA A 109 -20.55 -1.17 3.16
C ALA A 109 -20.45 0.21 3.85
N PHE A 110 -19.30 0.54 4.42
CA PHE A 110 -19.03 1.83 5.01
C PHE A 110 -18.50 2.79 3.95
N VAL A 111 -19.19 3.92 3.75
CA VAL A 111 -18.72 4.99 2.87
C VAL A 111 -17.62 5.76 3.60
N CYS A 112 -16.42 5.81 3.01
CA CYS A 112 -15.30 6.55 3.57
C CYS A 112 -15.64 8.04 3.70
N ASP A 113 -15.39 8.60 4.89
CA ASP A 113 -15.42 10.04 5.15
C ASP A 113 -13.98 10.55 5.21
N PRO A 114 -13.54 11.41 4.27
CA PRO A 114 -12.18 11.95 4.26
C PRO A 114 -11.87 12.83 5.49
N ALA A 115 -12.87 13.29 6.24
CA ALA A 115 -12.64 13.97 7.53
C ALA A 115 -12.24 12.99 8.65
N ASN A 116 -12.49 11.68 8.46
CA ASN A 116 -12.17 10.61 9.39
C ASN A 116 -11.43 9.46 8.69
N PRO A 117 -10.26 9.71 8.06
CA PRO A 117 -9.62 8.76 7.17
C PRO A 117 -9.13 7.48 7.87
N GLN A 118 -8.94 7.51 9.20
CA GLN A 118 -8.69 6.31 10.02
C GLN A 118 -9.85 5.31 10.02
N MET A 119 -11.08 5.75 9.68
CA MET A 119 -12.25 4.89 9.60
C MET A 119 -12.49 4.34 8.19
N CYS A 120 -11.62 4.69 7.23
CA CYS A 120 -11.70 4.18 5.87
C CYS A 120 -10.86 2.90 5.72
N GLN A 121 -11.17 2.10 4.70
CA GLN A 121 -10.32 0.98 4.34
C GLN A 121 -8.92 1.50 4.00
N VAL A 122 -7.89 0.79 4.43
CA VAL A 122 -6.49 1.21 4.20
C VAL A 122 -6.21 1.40 2.71
N GLY A 123 -6.76 0.54 1.86
CA GLY A 123 -6.65 0.61 0.40
C GLY A 123 -7.60 1.59 -0.29
N ASP A 124 -8.54 2.25 0.43
CA ASP A 124 -9.49 3.18 -0.19
C ASP A 124 -8.87 4.57 -0.39
N MET A 125 -8.10 4.71 -1.47
CA MET A 125 -7.38 5.95 -1.78
C MET A 125 -8.34 7.04 -2.26
N SER A 126 -9.32 6.68 -3.09
CA SER A 126 -10.30 7.65 -3.62
C SER A 126 -11.24 8.19 -2.56
N GLY A 127 -11.66 7.38 -1.59
CA GLY A 127 -12.45 7.84 -0.46
C GLY A 127 -11.67 8.83 0.42
N LYS A 128 -10.40 8.54 0.71
CA LYS A 128 -9.55 9.38 1.58
C LYS A 128 -9.07 10.66 0.92
N HIS A 129 -8.67 10.60 -0.35
CA HIS A 129 -7.93 11.67 -1.04
C HIS A 129 -8.67 12.26 -2.25
N GLY A 130 -9.89 11.78 -2.51
CA GLY A 130 -10.68 12.16 -3.67
C GLY A 130 -10.45 11.24 -4.88
N GLY A 131 -11.55 10.93 -5.57
CA GLY A 131 -11.52 10.23 -6.84
C GLY A 131 -11.03 11.13 -7.99
N ILE A 132 -10.74 10.50 -9.12
CA ILE A 132 -10.34 11.20 -10.34
C ILE A 132 -11.58 11.84 -10.96
N ALA A 133 -11.65 13.17 -10.99
CA ALA A 133 -12.76 13.89 -11.62
C ALA A 133 -12.91 13.50 -13.12
N ASN A 134 -14.07 13.78 -13.70
CA ASN A 134 -14.27 13.57 -15.14
C ASN A 134 -13.20 14.32 -15.95
N GLY A 135 -12.65 13.63 -16.94
CA GLY A 135 -11.51 14.09 -17.72
C GLY A 135 -10.72 12.89 -18.23
N THR A 136 -9.83 13.12 -19.18
CA THR A 136 -9.05 12.05 -19.82
C THR A 136 -7.67 11.87 -19.19
N ASN A 137 -7.23 12.83 -18.36
CA ASN A 137 -5.90 12.85 -17.75
C ASN A 137 -6.03 13.31 -16.29
N TYR A 138 -5.18 12.75 -15.43
CA TYR A 138 -5.16 13.06 -14.00
C TYR A 138 -3.73 12.92 -13.46
N THR A 139 -3.31 13.91 -12.67
CA THR A 139 -2.05 13.86 -11.95
C THR A 139 -2.23 14.47 -10.57
N VAL A 140 -1.81 13.77 -9.53
CA VAL A 140 -1.87 14.26 -8.14
C VAL A 140 -0.73 13.68 -7.31
N GLY A 141 -0.40 14.37 -6.22
CA GLY A 141 0.50 13.89 -5.19
C GLY A 141 -0.10 14.19 -3.80
N TYR A 142 -0.01 13.23 -2.89
CA TYR A 142 -0.46 13.39 -1.50
C TYR A 142 0.22 12.35 -0.59
N VAL A 143 0.10 12.53 0.73
CA VAL A 143 0.59 11.54 1.70
C VAL A 143 -0.59 10.76 2.28
N ASP A 144 -0.51 9.43 2.23
CA ASP A 144 -1.42 8.54 2.94
C ASP A 144 -0.79 8.05 4.23
N GLN A 145 -1.37 8.42 5.37
CA GLN A 145 -0.85 8.10 6.71
C GLN A 145 -1.08 6.64 7.12
N TYR A 146 -1.84 5.85 6.37
CA TYR A 146 -2.31 4.52 6.77
C TYR A 146 -1.71 3.39 5.93
N LEU A 147 -1.00 3.70 4.85
CA LEU A 147 -0.25 2.73 4.06
C LEU A 147 1.13 2.43 4.65
N SER A 148 1.61 1.23 4.40
CA SER A 148 2.94 0.78 4.83
C SER A 148 3.78 0.27 3.66
N THR A 149 5.05 0.68 3.62
CA THR A 149 6.08 0.10 2.76
C THR A 149 6.87 -1.00 3.46
N GLN A 150 6.63 -1.25 4.75
CA GLN A 150 7.31 -2.29 5.54
C GLN A 150 6.68 -3.67 5.32
N PRO A 151 7.38 -4.65 4.71
CA PRO A 151 6.88 -6.01 4.56
C PRO A 151 6.49 -6.66 5.89
N GLY A 152 5.39 -7.41 5.87
CA GLY A 152 4.87 -8.13 7.04
C GLY A 152 3.95 -7.31 7.96
N THR A 153 3.81 -6.00 7.72
CA THR A 153 2.83 -5.18 8.46
C THR A 153 1.42 -5.33 7.87
N PRO A 154 0.36 -5.12 8.67
CA PRO A 154 -1.03 -5.28 8.20
C PRO A 154 -1.36 -4.39 6.99
N ALA A 155 -0.84 -3.15 6.98
CA ALA A 155 -1.05 -2.17 5.92
C ALA A 155 -0.04 -2.24 4.77
N PHE A 156 0.82 -3.28 4.73
CA PHE A 156 1.82 -3.41 3.68
C PHE A 156 1.16 -3.57 2.32
N PHE A 157 1.44 -2.69 1.37
CA PHE A 157 0.83 -2.73 0.02
C PHE A 157 1.77 -3.27 -1.07
N GLY A 158 3.07 -3.39 -0.79
CA GLY A 158 4.09 -3.57 -1.82
C GLY A 158 4.05 -4.88 -2.60
N ASN A 159 3.28 -5.88 -2.15
CA ASN A 159 3.04 -7.16 -2.84
C ASN A 159 1.59 -7.30 -3.36
N ARG A 160 0.90 -6.17 -3.55
CA ARG A 160 -0.52 -6.12 -3.90
C ARG A 160 -0.73 -5.44 -5.26
N SER A 161 -1.98 -5.15 -5.57
CA SER A 161 -2.38 -4.48 -6.81
C SER A 161 -3.15 -3.19 -6.56
N ILE A 162 -3.12 -2.29 -7.55
CA ILE A 162 -4.03 -1.16 -7.67
C ILE A 162 -5.06 -1.48 -8.75
N VAL A 163 -6.32 -1.12 -8.52
CA VAL A 163 -7.40 -1.24 -9.50
C VAL A 163 -8.06 0.14 -9.67
N VAL A 164 -8.33 0.52 -10.91
CA VAL A 164 -9.07 1.73 -11.28
C VAL A 164 -10.47 1.31 -11.72
N HIS A 165 -11.48 2.06 -11.29
CA HIS A 165 -12.89 1.78 -11.52
C HIS A 165 -13.62 3.03 -12.05
N PHE A 166 -14.73 2.80 -12.75
CA PHE A 166 -15.78 3.80 -12.89
C PHE A 166 -16.42 4.16 -11.53
N ALA A 167 -17.19 5.25 -11.50
CA ALA A 167 -17.96 5.64 -10.31
C ALA A 167 -18.94 4.55 -9.83
N ASN A 168 -19.43 3.72 -10.76
CA ASN A 168 -20.31 2.58 -10.45
C ASN A 168 -19.54 1.31 -10.00
N LYS A 169 -18.24 1.44 -9.67
CA LYS A 169 -17.32 0.37 -9.26
C LYS A 169 -16.96 -0.65 -10.35
N THR A 170 -17.42 -0.48 -11.60
CA THR A 170 -16.98 -1.33 -12.72
C THR A 170 -15.48 -1.15 -12.94
N ILE A 171 -14.73 -2.26 -12.99
CA ILE A 171 -13.28 -2.25 -13.16
C ILE A 171 -12.90 -1.76 -14.56
N LEU A 172 -11.93 -0.84 -14.64
CA LEU A 172 -11.35 -0.33 -15.87
C LEU A 172 -10.01 -0.97 -16.20
N THR A 173 -9.10 -0.97 -15.23
CA THR A 173 -7.72 -1.43 -15.41
C THR A 173 -7.09 -1.71 -14.05
N CYS A 174 -5.97 -2.44 -14.03
CA CYS A 174 -5.27 -2.80 -12.82
C CYS A 174 -3.79 -3.04 -13.08
N ALA A 175 -2.98 -2.98 -12.02
CA ALA A 175 -1.56 -3.29 -12.08
C ALA A 175 -1.03 -3.77 -10.73
N ASN A 176 0.02 -4.60 -10.75
CA ASN A 176 0.75 -4.99 -9.55
C ASN A 176 1.76 -3.93 -9.15
N PHE A 177 1.92 -3.75 -7.84
CA PHE A 177 3.07 -3.04 -7.30
C PHE A 177 4.33 -3.90 -7.43
N THR A 178 5.41 -3.25 -7.86
CA THR A 178 6.74 -3.86 -7.97
C THR A 178 7.76 -2.91 -7.35
N ILE A 179 8.84 -3.46 -6.80
CA ILE A 179 9.92 -2.64 -6.25
C ILE A 179 10.60 -1.89 -7.40
N SER A 180 10.66 -0.56 -7.30
CA SER A 180 11.55 0.21 -8.16
C SER A 180 12.97 -0.09 -7.70
N SER A 181 13.79 -0.62 -8.60
CA SER A 181 15.23 -0.80 -8.33
C SER A 181 15.87 0.58 -8.28
N GLN A 182 15.68 1.32 -7.19
CA GLN A 182 16.50 2.48 -6.92
C GLN A 182 17.90 1.94 -6.66
N SER A 183 18.75 2.06 -7.67
CA SER A 183 20.18 1.80 -7.57
C SER A 183 20.67 2.56 -6.35
N SER A 184 20.99 1.83 -5.29
CA SER A 184 21.73 2.36 -4.16
C SER A 184 23.02 2.93 -4.74
N SER A 185 23.03 4.25 -4.94
CA SER A 185 24.25 5.00 -5.20
C SER A 185 25.04 5.06 -3.89
N GLY A 186 25.49 3.89 -3.45
CA GLY A 186 26.59 3.72 -2.52
C GLY A 186 27.88 3.87 -3.32
N ALA A 187 28.70 4.83 -2.91
CA ALA A 187 30.03 5.03 -3.45
C ALA A 187 30.86 3.73 -3.42
N GLY A 188 31.55 3.42 -4.52
CA GLY A 188 32.71 2.51 -4.46
C GLY A 188 32.96 1.69 -5.72
N GLY A 189 34.01 2.06 -6.46
CA GLY A 189 34.91 1.08 -7.09
C GLY A 189 34.73 0.83 -8.59
N SER A 190 35.60 1.45 -9.39
CA SER A 190 35.96 0.90 -10.70
C SER A 190 36.53 -0.51 -10.53
N GLY A 191 35.88 -1.51 -11.14
CA GLY A 191 36.35 -2.88 -11.17
C GLY A 191 35.99 -3.54 -12.49
N SER A 192 36.96 -3.60 -13.40
CA SER A 192 36.90 -4.36 -14.64
C SER A 192 36.80 -5.86 -14.34
N GLY A 193 35.79 -6.55 -14.89
CA GLY A 193 35.61 -7.99 -14.74
C GLY A 193 34.64 -8.58 -15.75
N ASN A 194 35.18 -9.36 -16.70
CA ASN A 194 34.50 -10.10 -17.75
C ASN A 194 33.98 -11.45 -17.21
N GLY A 195 32.74 -11.87 -17.49
CA GLY A 195 32.30 -13.25 -17.22
C GLY A 195 30.79 -13.52 -17.17
N ASN A 196 30.34 -14.42 -18.05
CA ASN A 196 29.00 -15.01 -18.17
C ASN A 196 28.44 -15.65 -16.88
N GLY A 197 27.11 -15.55 -16.69
CA GLY A 197 26.30 -16.68 -16.19
C GLY A 197 25.37 -16.43 -14.99
N ARG A 198 24.05 -16.54 -15.26
CA ARG A 198 22.96 -17.02 -14.37
C ARG A 198 22.81 -16.38 -12.98
N ALA A 199 21.91 -15.40 -12.85
CA ALA A 199 21.43 -14.90 -11.57
C ALA A 199 20.16 -15.65 -11.10
N GLY A 200 20.34 -16.60 -10.18
CA GLY A 200 19.31 -16.95 -9.20
C GLY A 200 19.34 -15.90 -8.09
N SER A 201 18.24 -15.20 -7.87
CA SER A 201 18.17 -14.10 -6.91
C SER A 201 17.92 -14.65 -5.50
N THR A 202 18.99 -14.79 -4.72
CA THR A 202 18.90 -14.99 -3.27
C THR A 202 18.85 -13.63 -2.61
N VAL A 203 17.67 -13.26 -2.08
CA VAL A 203 17.46 -12.01 -1.36
C VAL A 203 18.09 -12.12 0.03
N VAL A 204 19.14 -11.33 0.27
CA VAL A 204 19.69 -11.10 1.60
C VAL A 204 19.11 -9.78 2.11
N ILE A 205 18.22 -9.84 3.11
CA ILE A 205 17.75 -8.66 3.84
C ILE A 205 18.72 -8.44 5.01
N PRO A 206 19.40 -7.28 5.13
CA PRO A 206 20.19 -7.01 6.31
C PRO A 206 19.26 -6.70 7.50
N VAL A 207 19.39 -7.50 8.55
CA VAL A 207 18.82 -7.25 9.88
C VAL A 207 19.93 -6.68 10.76
N GLY A 208 19.59 -5.66 11.56
CA GLY A 208 20.36 -5.24 12.72
C GLY A 208 20.95 -3.84 12.59
N GLY A 209 20.98 -3.01 13.63
CA GLY A 209 20.66 -3.26 15.03
C GLY A 209 21.14 -2.05 15.83
N SER A 210 20.42 -1.74 16.90
CA SER A 210 20.79 -0.71 17.88
C SER A 210 22.14 -1.05 18.53
N ASN A 211 23.04 -0.07 18.67
CA ASN A 211 23.83 0.01 19.89
C ASN A 211 24.38 1.40 20.19
N ALA A 212 24.31 1.71 21.48
CA ALA A 212 24.81 2.90 22.15
C ALA A 212 26.34 2.85 22.33
N GLY A 213 26.94 4.02 22.60
CA GLY A 213 28.19 4.09 23.36
C GLY A 213 29.20 5.16 22.94
N GLY A 214 29.22 6.27 23.68
CA GLY A 214 30.43 6.79 24.32
C GLY A 214 31.41 7.67 23.52
N GLY A 215 31.67 8.87 24.07
CA GLY A 215 33.05 9.30 24.33
C GLY A 215 33.64 10.43 23.50
N VAL A 216 33.43 11.66 23.99
CA VAL A 216 34.32 12.85 24.02
C VAL A 216 35.73 12.75 23.40
N ALA A 217 36.07 13.74 22.56
CA ALA A 217 37.38 14.40 22.57
C ALA A 217 37.27 15.83 22.02
N THR A 218 37.72 16.79 22.83
CA THR A 218 37.90 18.22 22.54
C THR A 218 39.12 18.45 21.66
N ALA A 219 39.05 19.40 20.72
CA ALA A 219 40.24 19.96 20.08
C ALA A 219 40.05 21.46 19.79
N THR A 220 40.92 22.22 20.45
CA THR A 220 41.18 23.65 20.46
C THR A 220 41.49 24.21 19.07
N MET A 221 40.97 25.39 18.73
CA MET A 221 41.52 26.25 17.68
C MET A 221 41.69 27.67 18.24
N LEU A 222 42.95 28.05 18.46
CA LEU A 222 43.40 29.35 18.92
C LEU A 222 43.91 30.16 17.70
N GLN A 223 43.14 31.21 17.39
CA GLN A 223 43.49 32.57 16.96
C GLN A 223 44.88 32.90 16.37
N THR A 224 44.88 33.68 15.27
CA THR A 224 45.67 34.92 15.01
C THR A 224 45.15 35.54 13.68
N VAL A 225 44.55 36.75 13.61
CA VAL A 225 45.10 38.15 13.68
C VAL A 225 46.13 38.36 12.54
N THR A 226 46.08 39.28 11.57
CA THR A 226 45.74 40.73 11.41
C THR A 226 45.77 41.00 9.88
N ALA A 227 45.30 42.09 9.26
CA ALA A 227 45.11 43.49 9.65
C ALA A 227 43.90 44.10 8.92
#